data_AF-A0A2N1MEL2-F1
#
_entry.id   AF-A0A2N1MEL2-F1
#
_cell.length_a   1.000
_cell.length_b   1.000
_cell.length_c   1.000
_cell.angle_alpha   90.00
_cell.angle_beta   90.00
_cell.angle_gamma   90.00
#
_symmetry.space_group_name_H-M   'P 1'
#
loop_
_entity.id
_entity.type
_entity.pdbx_description
1 polymer ?
#
loop_
_entity_poly.entity_id
_entity_poly.type
_entity_poly.pdbx_seq_one_letter_code
_entity_poly.pdbx_strand_id
1 'polypeptide(L)'
;MSVNEANTSELEALRQHATELEAENAELKALRQRATELEAELKAKKDEFEAKKVEFLKSTKKYYTEFEGYIVKLKHLSSQNPDNLESIEALIRDIKAQNVRNKSIIEEYEKELESKKNRKFQTRCIQIAKEILNEEPIIEYRPPFLNGLELDAFFQKYRIALEVQGAQHRLHSTSWYKDVKKLEDIVNRDRQKRCICLDSGIFLIEIWYDQNPEIVIPERIRKIKEFVYLASKSFDIL
;
A
#
# COMPACT_ATOMS: atom_id res chain seq x y z
N MET A 1 10.19 20.39 64.46
CA MET A 1 8.90 19.91 63.89
C MET A 1 9.07 19.64 62.38
N SER A 2 9.88 18.66 61.97
CA SER A 2 10.20 18.47 60.53
C SER A 2 10.15 17.01 60.05
N VAL A 3 9.71 16.08 60.91
CA VAL A 3 9.70 14.64 60.58
C VAL A 3 8.32 14.17 60.09
N ASN A 4 7.25 14.91 60.38
CA ASN A 4 5.88 14.50 60.03
C ASN A 4 5.42 14.94 58.63
N GLU A 5 5.95 16.04 58.08
CA GLU A 5 5.53 16.55 56.76
C GLU A 5 6.09 15.73 55.58
N ALA A 6 7.31 15.17 55.73
CA ALA A 6 7.91 14.30 54.72
C ALA A 6 7.14 12.98 54.56
N ASN A 7 6.70 12.37 55.68
CA ASN A 7 5.90 11.14 55.67
C ASN A 7 4.50 11.33 55.06
N THR A 8 3.89 12.50 55.21
CA THR A 8 2.59 12.80 54.59
C THR A 8 2.69 12.99 53.07
N SER A 9 3.78 13.59 52.58
CA SER A 9 4.01 13.79 51.14
C SER A 9 4.25 12.47 50.41
N GLU A 10 5.02 11.55 51.00
CA GLU A 10 5.22 10.21 50.44
C GLU A 10 3.92 9.38 50.41
N LEU A 11 3.09 9.52 51.46
CA LEU A 11 1.79 8.85 51.52
C LEU A 11 0.81 9.37 50.45
N GLU A 12 0.81 10.68 50.17
CA GLU A 12 0.02 11.27 49.08
C GLU A 12 0.49 10.80 47.70
N ALA A 13 1.81 10.76 47.47
CA ALA A 13 2.38 10.25 46.22
C ALA A 13 2.01 8.77 45.98
N LEU A 14 2.05 7.94 47.03
CA LEU A 14 1.64 6.53 46.96
C LEU A 14 0.14 6.37 46.66
N ARG A 15 -0.71 7.24 47.23
CA ARG A 15 -2.15 7.23 46.92
C ARG A 15 -2.42 7.62 45.48
N GLN A 16 -1.73 8.63 44.98
CA GLN A 16 -1.85 9.07 43.59
C GLN A 16 -1.40 7.97 42.61
N HIS A 17 -0.28 7.33 42.88
CA HIS A 17 0.20 6.19 42.08
C HIS A 17 -0.76 4.99 42.15
N ALA A 18 -1.39 4.74 43.31
CA ALA A 18 -2.41 3.69 43.42
C ALA A 18 -3.64 4.01 42.56
N THR A 19 -4.10 5.26 42.54
CA THR A 19 -5.21 5.68 41.66
C THR A 19 -4.86 5.62 40.17
N GLU A 20 -3.62 5.94 39.80
CA GLU A 20 -3.14 5.79 38.41
C GLU A 20 -3.11 4.31 37.99
N LEU A 21 -2.59 3.43 38.84
CA LEU A 21 -2.61 1.98 38.59
C LEU A 21 -4.03 1.40 38.50
N GLU A 22 -4.98 1.92 39.28
CA GLU A 22 -6.38 1.51 39.18
C GLU A 22 -7.00 1.95 37.85
N ALA A 23 -6.68 3.15 37.36
CA ALA A 23 -7.11 3.65 36.06
C ALA A 23 -6.49 2.82 34.91
N GLU A 24 -5.19 2.56 34.95
CA GLU A 24 -4.50 1.72 33.95
C GLU A 24 -5.06 0.29 33.93
N ASN A 25 -5.38 -0.29 35.09
CA ASN A 25 -6.01 -1.61 35.15
C ASN A 25 -7.42 -1.61 34.56
N ALA A 26 -8.20 -0.53 34.76
CA ALA A 26 -9.51 -0.38 34.15
C ALA A 26 -9.41 -0.27 32.62
N GLU A 27 -8.44 0.49 32.11
CA GLU A 27 -8.16 0.59 30.67
C GLU A 27 -7.71 -0.74 30.08
N LEU A 28 -6.81 -1.47 30.75
CA LEU A 28 -6.36 -2.79 30.31
C LEU A 28 -7.51 -3.79 30.24
N LYS A 29 -8.45 -3.72 31.18
CA LYS A 29 -9.66 -4.56 31.18
C LYS A 29 -10.58 -4.22 30.00
N ALA A 30 -10.76 -2.93 29.70
CA ALA A 30 -11.53 -2.49 28.54
C ALA A 30 -10.87 -2.92 27.22
N LEU A 31 -9.54 -2.83 27.11
CA LEU A 31 -8.79 -3.29 25.95
C LEU A 31 -8.92 -4.80 25.73
N ARG A 32 -8.84 -5.60 26.81
CA ARG A 32 -9.05 -7.06 26.73
C ARG A 32 -10.45 -7.41 26.24
N GLN A 33 -11.47 -6.70 26.73
CA GLN A 33 -12.84 -6.92 26.28
C GLN A 33 -13.01 -6.58 24.79
N ARG A 34 -12.44 -5.45 24.34
CA ARG A 34 -12.43 -5.08 22.92
C ARG A 34 -11.67 -6.08 22.04
N ALA A 35 -10.58 -6.65 22.54
CA ALA A 35 -9.85 -7.69 21.83
C ALA A 35 -10.71 -8.96 21.63
N THR A 36 -11.46 -9.39 22.65
CA THR A 36 -12.37 -10.52 22.53
C THR A 36 -13.53 -10.27 21.57
N GLU A 37 -14.05 -9.04 21.51
CA GLU A 37 -15.09 -8.64 20.55
C GLU A 37 -14.56 -8.69 19.12
N LEU A 38 -13.36 -8.12 18.88
CA LEU A 38 -12.70 -8.16 17.56
C LEU A 38 -12.37 -9.58 17.11
N GLU A 39 -11.96 -10.48 18.02
CA GLU A 39 -11.74 -11.89 17.70
C GLU A 39 -13.04 -12.58 17.27
N ALA A 40 -14.16 -12.29 17.94
CA ALA A 40 -15.47 -12.82 17.57
C ALA A 40 -15.94 -12.28 16.21
N GLU A 41 -15.76 -10.98 15.96
CA GLU A 41 -16.06 -10.36 14.66
C GLU A 41 -15.21 -10.94 13.53
N LEU A 42 -13.91 -11.13 13.76
CA LEU A 42 -13.00 -11.73 12.79
C LEU A 42 -13.42 -13.16 12.44
N LYS A 43 -13.82 -13.94 13.46
CA LYS A 43 -14.33 -15.30 13.25
C LYS A 43 -15.62 -15.30 12.44
N ALA A 44 -16.58 -14.44 12.78
CA ALA A 44 -17.82 -14.30 12.03
C ALA A 44 -17.58 -13.88 10.56
N LYS A 45 -16.65 -12.95 10.33
CA LYS A 45 -16.25 -12.53 8.97
C LYS A 45 -15.58 -13.64 8.17
N LYS A 46 -14.78 -14.47 8.83
CA LYS A 46 -14.14 -15.65 8.21
C LYS A 46 -15.19 -16.68 7.79
N ASP A 47 -16.16 -16.95 8.64
CA ASP A 47 -17.25 -17.89 8.35
C ASP A 47 -18.16 -17.35 7.22
N GLU A 48 -18.46 -16.05 7.23
CA GLU A 48 -19.19 -15.38 6.14
C GLU A 48 -18.44 -15.49 4.80
N PHE A 49 -17.12 -15.28 4.82
CA PHE A 49 -16.28 -15.39 3.63
C PHE A 49 -16.26 -16.82 3.07
N GLU A 50 -16.13 -17.84 3.93
CA GLU A 50 -16.14 -19.22 3.46
C GLU A 50 -17.50 -19.66 2.93
N ALA A 51 -18.60 -19.18 3.50
CA ALA A 51 -19.94 -19.41 2.95
C ALA A 51 -20.07 -18.83 1.52
N LYS A 52 -19.62 -17.59 1.31
CA LYS A 52 -19.62 -16.96 -0.03
C LYS A 52 -18.74 -17.71 -1.03
N LYS A 53 -17.59 -18.23 -0.59
CA LYS A 53 -16.70 -19.04 -1.45
C LYS A 53 -17.37 -20.33 -1.91
N VAL A 54 -18.06 -21.04 -0.99
CA VAL A 54 -18.80 -22.27 -1.33
C VAL A 54 -19.92 -21.98 -2.33
N GLU A 55 -20.67 -20.89 -2.12
CA GLU A 55 -21.74 -20.47 -3.03
C GLU A 55 -21.20 -20.12 -4.42
N PHE A 56 -20.11 -19.35 -4.48
CA PHE A 56 -19.40 -19.02 -5.71
C PHE A 56 -18.94 -20.28 -6.46
N LEU A 57 -18.37 -21.26 -5.74
CA LEU A 57 -17.92 -22.52 -6.32
C LEU A 57 -19.10 -23.32 -6.91
N LYS A 58 -20.24 -23.33 -6.22
CA LYS A 58 -21.47 -24.02 -6.67
C LYS A 58 -22.03 -23.37 -7.93
N SER A 59 -22.09 -22.04 -7.96
CA SER A 59 -22.51 -21.27 -9.15
C SER A 59 -21.59 -21.52 -10.34
N THR A 60 -20.28 -21.51 -10.10
CA THR A 60 -19.25 -21.79 -11.11
C THR A 60 -19.40 -23.20 -11.68
N LYS A 61 -19.53 -24.23 -10.82
CA LYS A 61 -19.76 -25.61 -11.27
C LYS A 61 -21.01 -25.74 -12.13
N LYS A 62 -22.12 -25.13 -11.71
CA LYS A 62 -23.38 -25.12 -12.48
C LYS A 62 -23.17 -24.51 -13.88
N TYR A 63 -22.49 -23.37 -13.96
CA TYR A 63 -22.16 -22.73 -15.24
C TYR A 63 -21.33 -23.65 -16.15
N TYR A 64 -20.31 -24.33 -15.61
CA TYR A 64 -19.51 -25.29 -16.38
C TYR A 64 -20.35 -26.46 -16.89
N THR A 65 -21.26 -27.02 -16.08
CA THR A 65 -22.13 -28.13 -16.49
C THR A 65 -23.11 -27.70 -17.58
N GLU A 66 -23.68 -26.49 -17.49
CA GLU A 66 -24.52 -25.91 -18.54
C GLU A 66 -23.73 -25.70 -19.84
N PHE A 67 -22.50 -25.20 -19.74
CA PHE A 67 -21.60 -25.00 -20.87
C PHE A 67 -21.23 -26.31 -21.58
N GLU A 68 -20.93 -27.38 -20.83
CA GLU A 68 -20.72 -28.72 -21.41
C GLU A 68 -21.97 -29.21 -22.16
N GLY A 69 -23.17 -28.95 -21.62
CA GLY A 69 -24.44 -29.23 -22.30
C GLY A 69 -24.57 -28.49 -23.64
N TYR A 70 -24.13 -27.23 -23.72
CA TYR A 70 -24.09 -26.49 -24.99
C TYR A 70 -23.09 -27.07 -25.98
N ILE A 71 -21.90 -27.51 -25.53
CA ILE A 71 -20.91 -28.17 -26.40
C ILE A 71 -21.49 -29.46 -27.01
N VAL A 72 -22.18 -30.27 -26.22
CA VAL A 72 -22.81 -31.51 -26.71
C VAL A 72 -23.88 -31.20 -27.76
N LYS A 73 -24.73 -30.19 -27.52
CA LYS A 73 -25.74 -29.74 -28.51
C LYS A 73 -25.10 -29.24 -29.81
N LEU A 74 -24.04 -28.44 -29.72
CA LEU A 74 -23.32 -27.93 -30.89
C LEU A 74 -22.67 -29.06 -31.70
N LYS A 75 -22.08 -30.06 -31.04
CA LYS A 75 -21.54 -31.25 -31.71
C LYS A 75 -22.62 -32.05 -32.44
N HIS A 76 -23.79 -32.24 -31.82
CA HIS A 76 -24.91 -32.95 -32.45
C HIS A 76 -25.47 -32.20 -33.67
N LEU A 77 -25.65 -30.88 -33.55
CA LEU A 77 -26.07 -30.00 -34.65
C LEU A 77 -25.05 -30.00 -35.79
N SER A 78 -23.76 -30.02 -35.47
CA SER A 78 -22.66 -30.14 -36.44
C SER A 78 -22.67 -31.46 -37.21
N SER A 79 -23.06 -32.58 -36.58
CA SER A 79 -23.24 -33.86 -37.29
C SER A 79 -24.44 -33.87 -38.26
N GLN A 80 -25.43 -33.01 -38.04
CA GLN A 80 -26.67 -32.98 -38.84
C GLN A 80 -26.60 -32.03 -40.04
N ASN A 81 -25.70 -31.04 -40.03
CA ASN A 81 -25.52 -30.06 -41.11
C ASN A 81 -24.03 -29.74 -41.33
N PRO A 82 -23.30 -30.54 -42.12
CA PRO A 82 -21.87 -30.34 -42.36
C PRO A 82 -21.54 -29.01 -43.06
N ASP A 83 -22.44 -28.50 -43.91
CA ASP A 83 -22.27 -27.21 -44.61
C ASP A 83 -22.36 -25.98 -43.67
N ASN A 84 -22.92 -26.14 -42.45
CA ASN A 84 -22.98 -25.09 -41.43
C ASN A 84 -21.77 -25.09 -40.49
N LEU A 85 -20.89 -26.10 -40.55
CA LEU A 85 -19.73 -26.22 -39.66
C LEU A 85 -18.69 -25.14 -39.93
N GLU A 86 -18.43 -24.85 -41.21
CA GLU A 86 -17.46 -23.84 -41.64
C GLU A 86 -17.84 -22.42 -41.16
N SER A 87 -19.15 -22.14 -41.15
CA SER A 87 -19.73 -20.88 -40.67
C SER A 87 -19.64 -20.75 -39.13
N ILE A 88 -19.84 -21.86 -38.40
CA ILE A 88 -19.65 -21.91 -36.94
C ILE A 88 -18.18 -21.76 -36.57
N GLU A 89 -17.26 -22.39 -37.30
CA GLU A 89 -15.82 -22.26 -37.08
C GLU A 89 -15.32 -20.84 -37.34
N ALA A 90 -15.83 -20.17 -38.38
CA ALA A 90 -15.56 -18.77 -38.65
C ALA A 90 -16.02 -17.88 -37.47
N LEU A 91 -17.24 -18.08 -36.99
CA LEU A 91 -17.77 -17.33 -35.84
C LEU A 91 -16.96 -17.57 -34.55
N ILE A 92 -16.49 -18.80 -34.32
CA ILE A 92 -15.61 -19.12 -33.17
C ILE A 92 -14.28 -18.38 -33.29
N ARG A 93 -13.68 -18.30 -34.49
CA ARG A 93 -12.45 -17.52 -34.70
C ARG A 93 -12.67 -16.03 -34.41
N ASP A 94 -13.79 -15.47 -34.85
CA ASP A 94 -14.13 -14.08 -34.61
C ASP A 94 -14.37 -13.78 -33.12
N ILE A 95 -15.09 -14.66 -32.41
CA ILE A 95 -15.28 -14.56 -30.95
C ILE A 95 -13.94 -14.64 -30.23
N LYS A 96 -13.04 -15.55 -30.63
CA LYS A 96 -11.69 -15.64 -30.04
C LYS A 96 -10.88 -14.36 -30.27
N ALA A 97 -10.90 -13.82 -31.49
CA ALA A 97 -10.23 -12.56 -31.81
C ALA A 97 -10.82 -11.39 -31.01
N GLN A 98 -12.15 -11.35 -30.84
CA GLN A 98 -12.80 -10.33 -30.03
C GLN A 98 -12.47 -10.47 -28.55
N ASN A 99 -12.39 -11.68 -28.01
CA ASN A 99 -11.98 -11.92 -26.62
C ASN A 99 -10.55 -11.48 -26.35
N VAL A 100 -9.62 -11.69 -27.30
CA VAL A 100 -8.25 -11.16 -27.20
C VAL A 100 -8.26 -9.62 -27.17
N ARG A 101 -9.06 -8.97 -28.03
CA ARG A 101 -9.22 -7.51 -28.03
C ARG A 101 -9.80 -7.00 -26.71
N ASN A 102 -10.89 -7.60 -26.23
CA ASN A 102 -11.53 -7.24 -24.97
C ASN A 102 -10.58 -7.41 -23.78
N LYS A 103 -9.77 -8.49 -23.76
CA LYS A 103 -8.75 -8.70 -22.73
C LYS A 103 -7.72 -7.57 -22.71
N SER A 104 -7.21 -7.16 -23.87
CA SER A 104 -6.27 -6.04 -23.97
C SER A 104 -6.87 -4.73 -23.46
N ILE A 105 -8.15 -4.47 -23.80
CA ILE A 105 -8.87 -3.28 -23.34
C ILE A 105 -9.03 -3.28 -21.82
N ILE A 106 -9.41 -4.42 -21.22
CA ILE A 106 -9.54 -4.55 -19.76
C ILE A 106 -8.18 -4.30 -19.08
N GLU A 107 -7.10 -4.90 -19.57
CA GLU A 107 -5.75 -4.69 -19.03
C GLU A 107 -5.32 -3.21 -19.11
N GLU A 108 -5.71 -2.48 -20.16
CA GLU A 108 -5.47 -1.04 -20.30
C GLU A 108 -6.31 -0.20 -19.32
N TYR A 109 -7.59 -0.53 -19.13
CA TYR A 109 -8.43 0.15 -18.14
C TYR A 109 -7.95 -0.09 -16.70
N GLU A 110 -7.50 -1.31 -16.37
CA GLU A 110 -6.92 -1.61 -15.06
C GLU A 110 -5.63 -0.79 -14.81
N LYS A 111 -4.77 -0.65 -15.84
CA LYS A 111 -3.60 0.25 -15.83
C LYS A 111 -3.99 1.69 -15.52
N GLU A 112 -4.97 2.21 -16.23
CA GLU A 112 -5.41 3.58 -16.06
C GLU A 112 -5.99 3.81 -14.66
N LEU A 113 -6.83 2.91 -14.16
CA LEU A 113 -7.44 3.00 -12.84
C LEU A 113 -6.39 2.99 -11.73
N GLU A 114 -5.38 2.13 -11.84
CA GLU A 114 -4.30 2.05 -10.86
C GLU A 114 -3.39 3.28 -10.91
N SER A 115 -3.07 3.80 -12.11
CA SER A 115 -2.33 5.06 -12.25
C SER A 115 -3.04 6.25 -11.58
N LYS A 116 -4.38 6.30 -11.68
CA LYS A 116 -5.22 7.32 -11.04
C LYS A 116 -5.18 7.21 -9.52
N LYS A 117 -5.20 5.99 -8.96
CA LYS A 117 -5.05 5.77 -7.51
C LYS A 117 -3.66 6.18 -7.03
N ASN A 118 -2.61 5.78 -7.73
CA ASN A 118 -1.23 6.14 -7.38
C ASN A 118 -1.04 7.65 -7.37
N ARG A 119 -1.57 8.37 -8.37
CA ARG A 119 -1.52 9.84 -8.38
C ARG A 119 -2.23 10.47 -7.18
N LYS A 120 -3.44 10.00 -6.85
CA LYS A 120 -4.16 10.48 -5.65
C LYS A 120 -3.38 10.23 -4.37
N PHE A 121 -2.76 9.05 -4.25
CA PHE A 121 -1.94 8.68 -3.10
C PHE A 121 -0.68 9.56 -2.99
N GLN A 122 0.01 9.79 -4.11
CA GLN A 122 1.17 10.69 -4.18
C GLN A 122 0.80 12.12 -3.76
N THR A 123 -0.28 12.67 -4.31
CA THR A 123 -0.78 14.00 -3.92
C THR A 123 -1.06 14.07 -2.41
N ARG A 124 -1.64 13.02 -1.83
CA ARG A 124 -1.91 12.95 -0.40
C ARG A 124 -0.62 12.95 0.43
N CYS A 125 0.38 12.16 0.04
CA CYS A 125 1.68 12.11 0.72
C CYS A 125 2.36 13.49 0.74
N ILE A 126 2.38 14.16 -0.41
CA ILE A 126 2.99 15.49 -0.57
C ILE A 126 2.28 16.51 0.32
N GLN A 127 0.95 16.50 0.35
CA GLN A 127 0.16 17.41 1.17
C GLN A 127 0.45 17.24 2.67
N ILE A 128 0.54 16.00 3.16
CA ILE A 128 0.86 15.71 4.57
C ILE A 128 2.25 16.26 4.92
N ALA A 129 3.26 16.01 4.09
CA ALA A 129 4.61 16.51 4.35
C ALA A 129 4.68 18.04 4.31
N LYS A 130 3.98 18.67 3.37
CA LYS A 130 3.85 20.13 3.27
C LYS A 130 3.28 20.73 4.55
N GLU A 131 2.22 20.15 5.11
CA GLU A 131 1.62 20.61 6.37
C GLU A 131 2.58 20.48 7.57
N ILE A 132 3.30 19.35 7.66
CA ILE A 132 4.23 19.09 8.77
C ILE A 132 5.50 19.95 8.71
N LEU A 133 6.00 20.19 7.50
CA LEU A 133 7.21 20.99 7.28
C LEU A 133 6.91 22.49 7.21
N ASN A 134 5.65 22.85 6.95
CA ASN A 134 5.20 24.21 6.68
C ASN A 134 6.05 24.88 5.58
N GLU A 135 6.21 24.15 4.47
CA GLU A 135 7.03 24.52 3.32
C GLU A 135 6.36 24.04 2.03
N GLU A 136 6.38 24.87 0.99
CA GLU A 136 5.94 24.47 -0.35
C GLU A 136 7.03 23.62 -1.04
N PRO A 137 6.72 22.39 -1.49
CA PRO A 137 7.68 21.56 -2.17
C PRO A 137 7.87 21.95 -3.65
N ILE A 138 9.04 21.64 -4.18
CA ILE A 138 9.25 21.54 -5.63
C ILE A 138 8.75 20.16 -6.07
N ILE A 139 7.65 20.13 -6.84
CA ILE A 139 7.04 18.90 -7.36
C ILE A 139 7.83 18.41 -8.59
N GLU A 140 7.96 17.10 -8.77
CA GLU A 140 8.65 16.49 -9.94
C GLU A 140 10.06 17.07 -10.13
N TYR A 141 10.83 17.09 -9.03
CA TYR A 141 12.13 17.75 -8.98
C TYR A 141 13.21 16.95 -9.71
N ARG A 142 13.77 17.53 -10.78
CA ARG A 142 14.83 16.94 -11.64
C ARG A 142 16.12 17.78 -11.65
N PRO A 143 16.86 17.88 -10.54
CA PRO A 143 18.11 18.63 -10.52
C PRO A 143 19.21 17.95 -11.36
N PRO A 144 20.19 18.72 -11.88
CA PRO A 144 21.30 18.17 -12.65
C PRO A 144 22.08 17.07 -11.92
N PHE A 145 22.25 17.16 -10.59
CA PHE A 145 22.98 16.16 -9.80
C PHE A 145 22.28 14.78 -9.74
N LEU A 146 20.98 14.71 -10.05
CA LEU A 146 20.24 13.44 -10.14
C LEU A 146 20.46 12.72 -11.47
N ASN A 147 21.28 13.26 -12.39
CA ASN A 147 21.63 12.60 -13.66
C ASN A 147 20.41 12.15 -14.48
N GLY A 148 19.38 13.00 -14.53
CA GLY A 148 18.12 12.72 -15.25
C GLY A 148 17.08 11.92 -14.46
N LEU A 149 17.36 11.56 -13.20
CA LEU A 149 16.36 11.03 -12.27
C LEU A 149 15.48 12.14 -11.69
N GLU A 150 14.31 11.77 -11.20
CA GLU A 150 13.29 12.67 -10.63
C GLU A 150 12.97 12.28 -9.20
N LEU A 151 12.59 13.26 -8.37
CA LEU A 151 11.96 13.08 -7.06
C LEU A 151 10.53 13.60 -7.12
N ASP A 152 9.58 12.93 -6.48
CA ASP A 152 8.17 13.35 -6.52
C ASP A 152 7.94 14.72 -5.89
N ALA A 153 8.62 15.00 -4.78
CA ALA A 153 8.61 16.29 -4.12
C ALA A 153 9.91 16.55 -3.36
N PHE A 154 10.35 17.81 -3.35
CA PHE A 154 11.55 18.24 -2.62
C PHE A 154 11.29 19.48 -1.77
N PHE A 155 11.61 19.39 -0.48
CA PHE A 155 11.51 20.43 0.53
C PHE A 155 12.91 20.98 0.80
N GLN A 156 13.21 22.14 0.21
CA GLN A 156 14.55 22.70 0.14
C GLN A 156 15.10 23.07 1.51
N LYS A 157 14.29 23.69 2.38
CA LYS A 157 14.71 24.18 3.70
C LYS A 157 15.18 23.05 4.60
N TYR A 158 14.48 21.92 4.59
CA TYR A 158 14.82 20.76 5.42
C TYR A 158 15.71 19.73 4.71
N ARG A 159 16.03 19.95 3.42
CA ARG A 159 16.74 18.99 2.58
C ARG A 159 16.06 17.61 2.59
N ILE A 160 14.73 17.60 2.55
CA ILE A 160 13.92 16.36 2.54
C ILE A 160 13.36 16.14 1.15
N ALA A 161 13.48 14.93 0.63
CA ALA A 161 12.84 14.48 -0.60
C ALA A 161 11.79 13.40 -0.30
N LEU A 162 10.68 13.40 -1.04
CA LEU A 162 9.69 12.34 -1.05
C LEU A 162 9.78 11.53 -2.34
N GLU A 163 9.59 10.23 -2.20
CA GLU A 163 9.44 9.29 -3.32
C GLU A 163 8.34 8.29 -2.98
N VAL A 164 7.32 8.19 -3.83
CA VAL A 164 6.13 7.37 -3.65
C VAL A 164 6.24 6.14 -4.53
N GLN A 165 6.40 5.00 -3.88
CA GLN A 165 6.68 3.72 -4.49
C GLN A 165 5.38 2.97 -4.81
N GLY A 166 5.11 2.77 -6.09
CA GLY A 166 3.91 2.07 -6.57
C GLY A 166 3.98 0.54 -6.41
N ALA A 167 2.82 -0.13 -6.46
CA ALA A 167 2.70 -1.59 -6.36
C ALA A 167 3.55 -2.37 -7.37
N GLN A 168 3.77 -1.76 -8.53
CA GLN A 168 4.62 -2.26 -9.63
C GLN A 168 6.08 -2.51 -9.22
N HIS A 169 6.58 -1.91 -8.12
CA HIS A 169 7.97 -2.09 -7.65
C HIS A 169 8.15 -3.37 -6.82
N ARG A 170 7.08 -3.99 -6.29
CA ARG A 170 7.16 -5.24 -5.50
C ARG A 170 6.49 -6.44 -6.14
N LEU A 171 5.38 -6.25 -6.86
CA LEU A 171 4.59 -7.37 -7.37
C LEU A 171 5.18 -7.91 -8.68
N HIS A 172 5.95 -9.00 -8.57
CA HIS A 172 6.11 -9.98 -9.65
C HIS A 172 4.74 -10.60 -9.93
N SER A 173 3.90 -9.91 -10.70
CA SER A 173 2.78 -10.59 -11.35
C SER A 173 3.15 -10.72 -12.81
N THR A 174 3.14 -11.96 -13.27
CA THR A 174 3.46 -12.48 -14.60
C THR A 174 2.71 -11.81 -15.76
N SER A 175 1.89 -10.79 -15.49
CA SER A 175 1.16 -9.96 -16.45
C SER A 175 1.82 -8.60 -16.75
N TRP A 176 2.47 -7.95 -15.78
CA TRP A 176 2.92 -6.55 -15.90
C TRP A 176 4.33 -6.39 -16.47
N TYR A 177 5.25 -7.23 -15.99
CA TYR A 177 6.60 -7.35 -16.52
C TYR A 177 6.81 -8.79 -16.96
N LYS A 178 6.82 -9.03 -18.27
CA LYS A 178 7.24 -10.31 -18.85
C LYS A 178 8.75 -10.54 -18.71
N ASP A 179 9.50 -9.53 -18.25
CA ASP A 179 10.95 -9.45 -18.43
C ASP A 179 11.64 -9.03 -17.12
N VAL A 180 12.45 -9.94 -16.56
CA VAL A 180 13.21 -9.78 -15.31
C VAL A 180 14.11 -8.54 -15.35
N LYS A 181 14.65 -8.23 -16.54
CA LYS A 181 15.55 -7.10 -16.75
C LYS A 181 14.92 -5.75 -16.40
N LYS A 182 13.62 -5.58 -16.68
CA LYS A 182 12.92 -4.33 -16.36
C LYS A 182 12.76 -4.10 -14.86
N LEU A 183 12.64 -5.17 -14.08
CA LEU A 183 12.60 -5.06 -12.62
C LEU A 183 13.97 -4.70 -12.06
N GLU A 184 15.04 -5.36 -12.54
CA GLU A 184 16.41 -5.01 -12.17
C GLU A 184 16.71 -3.54 -12.48
N ASP A 185 16.27 -3.02 -13.62
CA ASP A 185 16.43 -1.61 -13.99
C ASP A 185 15.69 -0.65 -13.03
N ILE A 186 14.54 -1.05 -12.47
CA ILE A 186 13.81 -0.25 -11.47
C ILE A 186 14.58 -0.28 -10.14
N VAL A 187 14.96 -1.46 -9.66
CA VAL A 187 15.70 -1.62 -8.40
C VAL A 187 17.03 -0.85 -8.44
N ASN A 188 17.75 -0.93 -9.56
CA ASN A 188 19.00 -0.21 -9.76
C ASN A 188 18.78 1.31 -9.78
N ARG A 189 17.71 1.80 -10.39
CA ARG A 189 17.35 3.23 -10.36
C ARG A 189 17.00 3.71 -8.96
N ASP A 190 16.20 2.96 -8.21
CA ASP A 190 15.85 3.30 -6.83
C ASP A 190 17.10 3.33 -5.93
N ARG A 191 18.00 2.35 -6.10
CA ARG A 191 19.29 2.32 -5.41
C ARG A 191 20.15 3.54 -5.77
N GLN A 192 20.22 3.89 -7.05
CA GLN A 192 20.96 5.06 -7.52
C GLN A 192 20.42 6.37 -6.92
N LYS A 193 19.08 6.54 -6.88
CA LYS A 193 18.45 7.70 -6.21
C LYS A 193 18.86 7.79 -4.74
N ARG A 194 18.79 6.67 -4.00
CA ARG A 194 19.19 6.64 -2.57
C ARG A 194 20.64 7.09 -2.38
N CYS A 195 21.57 6.55 -3.19
CA CYS A 195 22.98 6.92 -3.11
C CYS A 195 23.19 8.41 -3.40
N ILE A 196 22.64 8.93 -4.52
CA ILE A 196 22.84 10.33 -4.89
C ILE A 196 22.23 11.28 -3.85
N CYS A 197 21.04 10.98 -3.32
CA CYS A 197 20.41 11.77 -2.26
C CYS A 197 21.29 11.79 -1.01
N LEU A 198 21.80 10.64 -0.59
CA LEU A 198 22.69 10.54 0.57
C LEU A 198 23.97 11.37 0.38
N ASP A 199 24.64 11.21 -0.76
CA ASP A 199 25.87 11.94 -1.11
C ASP A 199 25.63 13.46 -1.19
N SER A 200 24.41 13.85 -1.57
CA SER A 200 23.99 15.25 -1.64
C SER A 200 23.49 15.81 -0.29
N GLY A 201 23.50 15.03 0.80
CA GLY A 201 22.96 15.44 2.09
C GLY A 201 21.45 15.70 2.05
N ILE A 202 20.71 14.89 1.29
CA ILE A 202 19.25 14.92 1.17
C ILE A 202 18.68 13.71 1.89
N PHE A 203 17.76 13.95 2.82
CA PHE A 203 16.99 12.91 3.48
C PHE A 203 15.87 12.43 2.56
N LEU A 204 16.04 11.25 1.95
CA LEU A 204 15.03 10.63 1.10
C LEU A 204 14.03 9.81 1.93
N ILE A 205 12.75 10.17 1.85
CA ILE A 205 11.64 9.46 2.48
C ILE A 205 10.86 8.70 1.40
N GLU A 206 10.96 7.37 1.43
CA GLU A 206 10.26 6.50 0.48
C GLU A 206 8.95 5.95 1.07
N ILE A 207 7.80 6.32 0.51
CA ILE A 207 6.48 5.89 0.98
C ILE A 207 5.91 4.87 0.01
N TRP A 208 5.51 3.72 0.50
CA TRP A 208 4.89 2.70 -0.33
C TRP A 208 3.37 2.86 -0.40
N TYR A 209 2.78 2.51 -1.54
CA TYR A 209 1.34 2.60 -1.80
C TYR A 209 0.45 1.84 -0.78
N ASP A 210 1.00 0.83 -0.11
CA ASP A 210 0.33 0.00 0.90
C ASP A 210 0.48 0.55 2.34
N GLN A 211 1.24 1.62 2.52
CA GLN A 211 1.45 2.26 3.82
C GLN A 211 0.39 3.32 4.11
N ASN A 212 0.13 3.54 5.39
CA ASN A 212 -0.68 4.66 5.86
C ASN A 212 0.20 5.93 5.92
N PRO A 213 0.03 6.90 5.00
CA PRO A 213 0.90 8.08 4.94
C PRO A 213 0.70 9.02 6.13
N GLU A 214 -0.47 9.03 6.76
CA GLU A 214 -0.75 9.79 7.98
C GLU A 214 0.05 9.30 9.19
N ILE A 215 0.63 8.10 9.13
CA ILE A 215 1.50 7.56 10.19
C ILE A 215 2.97 7.63 9.76
N VAL A 216 3.28 7.12 8.56
CA VAL A 216 4.66 6.91 8.12
C VAL A 216 5.39 8.23 7.87
N ILE A 217 4.72 9.24 7.30
CA ILE A 217 5.35 10.52 6.98
C ILE A 217 5.70 11.30 8.25
N PRO A 218 4.76 11.54 9.21
CA PRO A 218 5.11 12.21 10.46
C PRO A 218 6.22 11.51 11.24
N GLU A 219 6.18 10.19 11.34
CA GLU A 219 7.16 9.43 12.11
C GLU A 219 8.58 9.60 11.53
N ARG A 220 8.72 9.52 10.20
CA ARG A 220 10.03 9.67 9.54
C ARG A 220 10.55 11.10 9.60
N ILE A 221 9.69 12.10 9.40
CA ILE A 221 10.09 13.51 9.56
C ILE A 221 10.54 13.78 11.00
N ARG A 222 9.82 13.26 12.01
CA ARG A 222 10.21 13.39 13.41
C ARG A 222 11.60 12.81 13.66
N LYS A 223 11.88 11.58 13.19
CA LYS A 223 13.20 10.94 13.32
C LYS A 223 14.32 11.76 12.67
N ILE A 224 14.06 12.34 11.49
CA ILE A 224 15.05 13.20 10.81
C ILE A 224 15.31 14.47 11.64
N LYS A 225 14.27 15.14 12.13
CA LYS A 225 14.42 16.34 12.99
C LYS A 225 15.20 16.04 14.26
N GLU A 226 14.92 14.90 14.91
CA GLU A 226 15.66 14.44 16.09
C GLU A 226 17.12 14.17 15.79
N PHE A 227 17.41 13.47 14.69
CA PHE A 227 18.77 13.21 14.26
C PHE A 227 19.54 14.51 14.00
N VAL A 228 18.96 15.45 13.26
CA VAL A 228 19.57 16.76 12.97
C VAL A 228 19.84 17.55 14.26
N TYR A 229 18.89 17.56 15.19
CA TYR A 229 19.05 18.24 16.49
C TYR A 229 20.14 17.61 17.37
N LEU A 230 20.23 16.28 17.41
CA LEU A 230 21.28 15.59 18.16
C LEU A 230 22.65 15.82 17.53
N ALA A 231 22.73 15.80 16.20
CA ALA A 231 23.95 16.12 15.47
C ALA A 231 24.41 17.55 15.77
N SER A 232 23.54 18.56 15.70
CA SER A 232 23.91 19.95 15.96
C SER A 232 24.45 20.16 17.37
N LYS A 233 23.81 19.56 18.39
CA LYS A 233 24.28 19.63 19.78
C LYS A 233 25.66 19.02 20.01
N SER A 234 26.02 18.01 19.22
CA SER A 234 27.31 17.34 19.33
C SER A 234 28.46 18.22 18.80
N PHE A 235 28.17 19.14 17.89
CA PHE A 235 29.13 20.09 17.34
C PHE A 235 29.25 21.38 18.16
N ASP A 236 28.22 21.78 18.91
CA ASP A 236 28.28 22.94 19.82
C ASP A 236 29.17 22.71 21.07
N ILE A 237 29.66 21.49 21.28
CA ILE A 237 30.48 21.07 22.43
C ILE A 237 31.98 20.97 22.09
N LEU A 238 32.34 21.10 20.80
CA LEU A 238 33.74 21.10 20.31
C LEU A 238 34.26 22.52 20.09
#